data_AF-A0A2M7CM79-F1
#
_entry.id   AF-A0A2M7CM79-F1
#
_cell.length_a   1.000
_cell.length_b   1.000
_cell.length_c   1.000
_cell.angle_alpha   90.00
_cell.angle_beta   90.00
_cell.angle_gamma   90.00
#
_symmetry.space_group_name_H-M   'P 1'
#
loop_
_entity.id
_entity.type
_entity.pdbx_description
1 polymer ?
#
loop_
_entity_poly.entity_id
_entity_poly.type
_entity_poly.pdbx_seq_one_letter_code
_entity_poly.pdbx_strand_id
1 'polypeptide(L)'
;MSKRTRWLLVLTLGVMVHLFLAIYVVAELSPFHNLPSYTVGLPPFGQVSYYTAATITLLEWIVVFVLWLLFAISLLREKYE
;
A
#
# COMPACT_ATOMS: atom_id res chain seq x y z
N MET A 1 22.36 16.25 -0.13
CA MET A 1 21.12 15.81 -0.82
C MET A 1 20.01 16.82 -0.56
N SER A 2 19.33 17.32 -1.59
CA SER A 2 18.32 18.37 -1.42
C SER A 2 17.07 17.84 -0.68
N LYS A 3 16.31 18.74 -0.01
CA LYS A 3 15.03 18.40 0.63
C LYS A 3 14.08 17.71 -0.36
N ARG A 4 14.06 18.19 -1.60
CA ARG A 4 13.26 17.65 -2.71
C ARG A 4 13.68 16.22 -3.10
N THR A 5 14.98 15.95 -3.15
CA THR A 5 15.52 14.61 -3.44
C THR A 5 15.23 13.62 -2.30
N ARG A 6 15.25 14.07 -1.04
CA ARG A 6 14.85 13.25 0.13
C ARG A 6 13.38 12.82 0.03
N TRP A 7 12.50 13.78 -0.27
CA TRP A 7 11.08 13.49 -0.42
C TRP A 7 10.79 12.56 -1.59
N LEU A 8 11.43 12.76 -2.75
CA LEU A 8 11.31 11.85 -3.89
C LEU A 8 11.78 10.43 -3.55
N LEU A 9 12.87 10.27 -2.79
CA LEU A 9 13.35 8.95 -2.38
C LEU A 9 12.41 8.24 -1.42
N VAL A 10 11.90 8.95 -0.40
CA VAL A 10 10.87 8.42 0.51
C VAL A 10 9.64 7.98 -0.29
N LEU A 11 9.28 8.77 -1.28
CA LEU A 11 8.15 8.52 -2.15
C LEU A 11 8.35 7.29 -3.03
N THR A 12 9.50 7.16 -3.70
CA THR A 12 9.84 5.99 -4.52
C THR A 12 9.91 4.71 -3.68
N LEU A 13 10.50 4.77 -2.48
CA LEU A 13 10.51 3.64 -1.54
C LEU A 13 9.09 3.27 -1.10
N GLY A 14 8.26 4.27 -0.78
CA GLY A 14 6.84 4.09 -0.49
C GLY A 14 6.10 3.39 -1.62
N VAL A 15 6.25 3.86 -2.88
CA VAL A 15 5.67 3.20 -4.08
C VAL A 15 6.08 1.74 -4.15
N MET A 16 7.38 1.44 -3.98
CA MET A 16 7.91 0.09 -4.15
C MET A 16 7.32 -0.90 -3.13
N VAL A 17 7.20 -0.49 -1.86
CA VAL A 17 6.58 -1.32 -0.82
C VAL A 17 5.11 -1.60 -1.15
N HIS A 18 4.39 -0.60 -1.66
CA HIS A 18 2.97 -0.73 -2.00
C HIS A 18 2.73 -1.60 -3.23
N LEU A 19 3.56 -1.44 -4.26
CA LEU A 19 3.53 -2.32 -5.43
C LEU A 19 3.82 -3.76 -5.03
N PHE A 20 4.75 -3.99 -4.11
CA PHE A 20 5.05 -5.34 -3.63
C PHE A 20 3.87 -5.98 -2.92
N LEU A 21 3.20 -5.25 -2.02
CA LEU A 21 2.01 -5.76 -1.35
C LEU A 21 0.81 -5.93 -2.29
N ALA A 22 0.62 -5.00 -3.23
CA ALA A 22 -0.38 -5.10 -4.28
C ALA A 22 -0.20 -6.36 -5.12
N ILE A 23 1.03 -6.62 -5.57
CA ILE A 23 1.39 -7.82 -6.33
C ILE A 23 1.19 -9.06 -5.48
N TYR A 24 1.63 -9.05 -4.21
CA TYR A 24 1.42 -10.16 -3.29
C TYR A 24 -0.07 -10.51 -3.18
N VAL A 25 -0.93 -9.52 -2.97
CA VAL A 25 -2.38 -9.74 -2.88
C VAL A 25 -2.98 -10.19 -4.21
N VAL A 26 -2.67 -9.53 -5.32
CA VAL A 26 -3.23 -9.93 -6.62
C VAL A 26 -2.73 -11.32 -7.03
N ALA A 27 -1.47 -11.65 -6.78
CA ALA A 27 -0.89 -12.93 -7.19
C ALA A 27 -1.25 -14.08 -6.24
N GLU A 28 -1.18 -13.87 -4.93
CA GLU A 28 -1.48 -14.94 -3.95
C GLU A 28 -2.97 -15.04 -3.61
N LEU A 29 -3.73 -13.94 -3.62
CA LEU A 29 -5.13 -13.96 -3.16
C LEU A 29 -6.13 -14.10 -4.33
N SER A 30 -5.85 -13.58 -5.53
CA SER A 30 -6.79 -13.68 -6.68
C SER A 30 -7.37 -15.09 -6.97
N PRO A 31 -6.58 -16.19 -6.87
CA PRO A 31 -7.10 -17.54 -7.11
C PRO A 31 -8.16 -17.99 -6.09
N PHE A 32 -8.14 -17.42 -4.88
CA PHE A 32 -8.95 -17.87 -3.74
C PHE A 32 -10.17 -16.98 -3.49
N HIS A 33 -10.49 -16.03 -4.38
CA HIS A 33 -11.65 -15.14 -4.19
C HIS A 33 -12.99 -15.89 -4.08
N ASN A 34 -13.08 -17.10 -4.64
CA ASN A 34 -14.25 -17.99 -4.57
C ASN A 34 -14.22 -18.94 -3.36
N LEU A 35 -13.15 -18.91 -2.56
CA LEU A 35 -12.95 -19.80 -1.41
C LEU A 35 -12.81 -18.96 -0.13
N PRO A 36 -13.93 -18.43 0.39
CA PRO A 36 -13.92 -17.48 1.51
C PRO A 36 -13.41 -18.07 2.84
N SER A 37 -13.37 -19.40 2.97
CA SER A 37 -12.78 -20.11 4.10
C SER A 37 -11.26 -20.29 4.02
N TYR A 38 -10.63 -19.90 2.90
CA TYR A 38 -9.20 -20.02 2.72
C TYR A 38 -8.46 -19.07 3.67
N THR A 39 -7.45 -19.60 4.36
CA THR A 39 -6.57 -18.85 5.24
C THR A 39 -5.22 -18.62 4.56
N VAL A 40 -4.69 -17.42 4.73
CA VAL A 40 -3.48 -16.96 4.05
C VAL A 40 -2.52 -16.45 5.11
N GLY A 41 -1.25 -16.78 4.98
CA GLY A 41 -0.21 -16.34 5.90
C GLY A 41 0.16 -14.88 5.62
N LEU A 42 -0.31 -13.95 6.44
CA LEU A 42 0.01 -12.53 6.33
C LEU A 42 0.91 -12.12 7.50
N PRO A 43 2.23 -11.93 7.32
CA PRO A 43 3.09 -11.41 8.38
C PRO A 43 2.71 -9.95 8.71
N PRO A 44 2.72 -9.51 9.98
CA PRO A 44 3.01 -10.26 11.22
C PRO A 44 1.81 -11.01 11.84
N PHE A 45 0.65 -10.99 11.18
CA PHE A 45 -0.64 -11.43 11.71
C PHE A 45 -0.86 -12.96 11.71
N GLY A 46 0.05 -13.73 11.12
CA GLY A 46 -0.08 -15.19 11.04
C GLY A 46 -1.10 -15.62 9.97
N GLN A 47 -1.84 -16.69 10.21
CA GLN A 47 -2.90 -17.10 9.29
C GLN A 47 -4.18 -16.29 9.53
N VAL A 48 -4.58 -15.53 8.52
CA VAL A 48 -5.81 -14.74 8.52
C VAL A 48 -6.73 -15.21 7.41
N SER A 49 -8.04 -15.04 7.58
CA SER A 49 -8.99 -15.38 6.51
C SER A 49 -8.71 -14.53 5.27
N TYR A 50 -9.02 -15.07 4.09
CA TYR A 50 -8.97 -14.33 2.83
C TYR A 50 -9.66 -12.97 2.93
N TYR A 51 -10.86 -12.92 3.53
CA TYR A 51 -11.59 -11.68 3.72
C TYR A 51 -10.82 -10.69 4.60
N THR A 52 -10.24 -11.16 5.71
CA THR A 52 -9.43 -10.32 6.60
C THR A 52 -8.18 -9.79 5.88
N ALA A 53 -7.47 -10.65 5.14
CA ALA A 53 -6.30 -10.25 4.36
C ALA A 53 -6.65 -9.21 3.29
N ALA A 54 -7.74 -9.44 2.55
CA ALA A 54 -8.22 -8.52 1.53
C ALA A 54 -8.66 -7.17 2.12
N THR A 55 -9.36 -7.18 3.27
CA THR A 55 -9.77 -5.95 3.95
C THR A 55 -8.60 -5.15 4.50
N ILE A 56 -7.62 -5.81 5.15
CA ILE A 56 -6.41 -5.14 5.66
C ILE A 56 -5.65 -4.48 4.49
N THR A 57 -5.50 -5.20 3.39
CA THR A 57 -4.84 -4.68 2.20
C THR A 57 -5.59 -3.47 1.62
N LEU A 58 -6.91 -3.54 1.51
CA LEU A 58 -7.72 -2.43 1.01
C LEU A 58 -7.58 -1.18 1.91
N LEU A 59 -7.59 -1.36 3.23
CA LEU A 59 -7.38 -0.29 4.19
C LEU A 59 -5.99 0.35 4.03
N GLU A 60 -4.95 -0.46 3.87
CA GLU A 60 -3.60 0.04 3.63
C GLU A 60 -3.52 0.87 2.35
N TRP A 61 -4.13 0.39 1.26
CA TRP A 61 -4.20 1.13 0.00
C TRP A 61 -4.89 2.49 0.16
N ILE A 62 -5.98 2.57 0.91
CA ILE A 62 -6.69 3.83 1.18
C ILE A 62 -5.81 4.79 1.97
N VAL A 63 -5.21 4.33 3.07
CA VAL A 63 -4.33 5.16 3.91
C VAL A 63 -3.20 5.74 3.07
N VAL A 64 -2.64 4.92 2.19
CA VAL A 64 -1.50 5.34 1.39
C VAL A 64 -1.93 6.29 0.30
N PHE A 65 -3.03 6.03 -0.39
CA PHE A 65 -3.60 6.98 -1.34
C PHE A 65 -3.84 8.36 -0.70
N VAL A 66 -4.32 8.41 0.55
CA VAL A 66 -4.47 9.67 1.30
C VAL A 66 -3.13 10.34 1.57
N LEU A 67 -2.10 9.60 2.01
CA LEU A 67 -0.76 10.16 2.22
C LEU A 67 -0.17 10.72 0.91
N TRP A 68 -0.40 10.04 -0.20
CA TRP A 68 -0.02 10.49 -1.54
C TRP A 68 -0.71 11.79 -1.94
N LEU A 69 -2.02 11.89 -1.69
CA LEU A 69 -2.79 13.09 -1.98
C LEU A 69 -2.26 14.28 -1.17
N LEU A 70 -2.03 14.10 0.13
CA LEU A 70 -1.48 15.14 1.01
C LEU A 70 -0.08 15.57 0.56
N PHE A 71 0.75 14.63 0.13
CA PHE A 71 2.07 14.93 -0.40
C PHE A 71 2.01 15.69 -1.74
N ALA A 72 1.11 15.31 -2.65
CA ALA A 72 0.92 16.03 -3.91
C ALA A 72 0.45 17.47 -3.65
N ILE A 73 -0.47 17.65 -2.70
CA ILE A 73 -0.94 18.97 -2.27
C ILE A 73 0.21 19.80 -1.67
N SER A 74 1.06 19.20 -0.83
CA SER A 74 2.18 19.92 -0.21
C SER A 74 3.24 20.34 -1.24
N LEU A 75 3.54 19.50 -2.23
CA LEU A 75 4.41 19.86 -3.35
C LEU A 75 3.84 20.97 -4.21
N LEU A 76 2.53 20.95 -4.49
CA LEU A 76 1.87 22.01 -5.24
C LEU A 76 1.93 23.32 -4.46
N ARG A 77 1.69 23.28 -3.15
CA ARG A 77 1.76 24.45 -2.28
C ARG A 77 3.16 25.10 -2.26
N GLU A 78 4.23 24.31 -2.14
CA GLU A 78 5.62 24.82 -2.21
C GLU A 78 5.97 25.49 -3.56
N LYS A 79 5.17 25.30 -4.62
CA LYS A 79 5.37 25.95 -5.92
C LYS A 79 4.71 27.34 -6.01
N TYR A 80 3.76 27.64 -5.13
CA TYR A 80 2.98 28.89 -5.13
C TYR A 80 3.36 29.85 -3.97
N GLU A 81 4.20 29.40 -3.04
CA GLU A 81 4.88 30.23 -2.03
C GLU A 81 6.32 30.55 -2.50
#